data_AF-A0A661R8K4-F1
#
_entry.id   AF-A0A661R8K4-F1
#
_cell.length_a   1.000
_cell.length_b   1.000
_cell.length_c   1.000
_cell.angle_alpha   90.00
_cell.angle_beta   90.00
_cell.angle_gamma   90.00
#
_symmetry.space_group_name_H-M   'P 1'
#
loop_
_entity.id
_entity.type
_entity.pdbx_description
1 polymer ?
#
loop_
_entity_poly.entity_id
_entity_poly.type
_entity_poly.pdbx_seq_one_letter_code
_entity_poly.pdbx_strand_id
1 'polypeptide(L)'
;KKKGYQYTKRILPPFVIPECNITLENVWRYITLYPEGPINYDKAALILGTLDSRTIRKHINLGLHMIKETDLRLSEFLSTFTGYAEVPEMKAGQSEYTYLNLVVNEIENAKERMGETGYETVPPVKYIHVIYVYKKCRNKLKVSLNRVFHTLLFFDTS
;
A
#
# COMPACT_ATOMS: atom_id res chain seq x y z
N LYS A 1 -35.50 -27.94 5.69
CA LYS A 1 -34.70 -27.85 4.44
C LYS A 1 -34.68 -26.38 4.02
N LYS A 2 -33.59 -25.61 3.88
CA LYS A 2 -32.13 -25.84 3.85
C LYS A 2 -31.47 -24.83 4.82
N LYS A 3 -30.62 -25.30 5.74
CA LYS A 3 -29.54 -24.49 6.31
C LYS A 3 -28.47 -24.40 5.22
N GLY A 4 -28.07 -23.18 4.86
CA GLY A 4 -27.05 -22.92 3.84
C GLY A 4 -26.22 -21.66 4.13
N TYR A 5 -26.01 -21.32 5.39
CA TYR A 5 -24.97 -20.39 5.80
C TYR A 5 -23.79 -21.19 6.34
N GLN A 6 -22.87 -21.55 5.45
CA GLN A 6 -21.53 -21.95 5.85
C GLN A 6 -20.51 -21.46 4.82
N TYR A 7 -20.21 -20.16 4.91
CA TYR A 7 -18.90 -19.64 4.51
C TYR A 7 -17.88 -20.16 5.52
N THR A 8 -17.29 -21.33 5.26
CA THR A 8 -16.11 -21.77 6.03
C THR A 8 -14.89 -21.01 5.54
N LYS A 9 -14.53 -19.99 6.32
CA LYS A 9 -13.19 -19.42 6.41
C LYS A 9 -12.15 -20.53 6.58
N ARG A 10 -11.57 -21.01 5.51
CA ARG A 10 -10.18 -21.48 5.46
C ARG A 10 -9.67 -21.06 4.09
N ILE A 11 -8.59 -20.29 4.08
CA ILE A 11 -7.72 -20.14 2.92
C ILE A 11 -7.55 -21.56 2.37
N LEU A 12 -8.04 -21.81 1.15
CA LEU A 12 -7.84 -23.11 0.52
C LEU A 12 -6.34 -23.36 0.48
N PRO A 13 -5.86 -24.55 0.86
CA PRO A 13 -4.43 -24.80 0.86
C PRO A 13 -3.89 -24.64 -0.58
N PRO A 14 -2.64 -24.18 -0.74
CA PRO A 14 -2.09 -23.77 -2.04
C PRO A 14 -2.20 -24.81 -3.17
N PHE A 15 -2.35 -26.09 -2.83
CA PHE A 15 -2.47 -27.18 -3.82
C PHE A 15 -3.89 -27.35 -4.41
N VAL A 16 -4.91 -26.66 -3.90
CA VAL A 16 -6.30 -26.71 -4.42
C VAL A 16 -6.58 -25.56 -5.40
N ILE A 17 -5.74 -24.52 -5.43
CA ILE A 17 -5.78 -23.46 -6.44
C ILE A 17 -4.35 -23.25 -6.94
N PRO A 18 -3.92 -24.00 -7.96
CA PRO A 18 -2.77 -23.59 -8.75
C PRO A 18 -3.07 -22.16 -9.24
N GLU A 19 -2.15 -21.21 -9.09
CA GLU A 19 -2.25 -19.88 -9.70
C GLU A 19 -3.30 -18.92 -9.08
N CYS A 20 -3.44 -18.85 -7.75
CA CYS A 20 -4.14 -17.69 -7.15
C CYS A 20 -3.34 -16.41 -7.40
N ASN A 21 -3.58 -15.78 -8.54
CA ASN A 21 -2.88 -14.59 -9.03
C ASN A 21 -3.33 -13.30 -8.31
N ILE A 22 -4.25 -13.38 -7.35
CA ILE A 22 -4.68 -12.23 -6.55
C ILE A 22 -3.69 -12.01 -5.40
N THR A 23 -2.49 -11.55 -5.75
CA THR A 23 -1.42 -11.19 -4.81
C THR A 23 -1.39 -9.69 -4.57
N LEU A 24 -0.74 -9.24 -3.49
CA LEU A 24 -0.51 -7.81 -3.26
C LEU A 24 0.25 -7.18 -4.44
N GLU A 25 1.24 -7.90 -4.97
CA GLU A 25 2.03 -7.47 -6.12
C GLU A 25 1.19 -7.28 -7.38
N ASN A 26 0.28 -8.21 -7.70
CA ASN A 26 -0.58 -8.08 -8.87
C ASN A 26 -1.66 -7.01 -8.70
N VAL A 27 -2.22 -6.86 -7.49
CA VAL A 27 -3.11 -5.73 -7.16
C VAL A 27 -2.37 -4.42 -7.34
N TRP A 28 -1.14 -4.33 -6.85
CA TRP A 28 -0.31 -3.16 -7.02
C TRP A 28 0.00 -2.87 -8.49
N ARG A 29 0.46 -3.88 -9.22
CA ARG A 29 0.74 -3.80 -10.66
C ARG A 29 -0.47 -3.29 -11.45
N TYR A 30 -1.68 -3.71 -11.08
CA TYR A 30 -2.88 -3.17 -11.71
C TYR A 30 -3.06 -1.67 -11.40
N ILE A 31 -2.94 -1.27 -10.13
CA ILE A 31 -3.14 0.13 -9.71
C ILE A 31 -2.09 1.05 -10.34
N THR A 32 -0.84 0.60 -10.48
CA THR A 32 0.21 1.42 -11.11
C THR A 32 0.01 1.58 -12.62
N LEU A 33 -0.49 0.55 -13.31
CA LEU A 33 -0.78 0.61 -14.74
C LEU A 33 -2.07 1.37 -15.06
N TYR A 34 -3.04 1.35 -14.14
CA TYR A 34 -4.36 1.97 -14.29
C TYR A 34 -4.72 2.81 -13.06
N PRO A 35 -3.97 3.89 -12.79
CA PRO A 35 -4.14 4.68 -11.56
C PRO A 35 -5.41 5.55 -11.57
N GLU A 36 -5.91 5.89 -12.76
CA GLU A 36 -7.02 6.83 -12.93
C GLU A 36 -8.31 6.13 -13.38
N GLY A 37 -9.45 6.64 -12.88
CA GLY A 37 -10.77 6.26 -13.35
C GLY A 37 -11.35 4.96 -12.75
N PRO A 38 -12.47 4.46 -13.30
CA PRO A 38 -13.12 3.25 -12.81
C PRO A 38 -12.30 1.99 -13.11
N ILE A 39 -12.55 0.93 -12.35
CA ILE A 39 -11.88 -0.37 -12.54
C ILE A 39 -12.16 -0.91 -13.96
N ASN A 40 -11.10 -1.10 -14.74
CA ASN A 40 -11.13 -1.84 -15.99
C ASN A 40 -11.10 -3.35 -15.68
N TYR A 41 -12.27 -3.97 -15.63
CA TYR A 41 -12.42 -5.37 -15.24
C TYR A 41 -11.72 -6.35 -16.20
N ASP A 42 -11.64 -6.04 -17.49
CA ASP A 42 -10.96 -6.91 -18.46
C ASP A 42 -9.46 -6.96 -18.20
N LYS A 43 -8.84 -5.79 -17.97
CA LYS A 43 -7.42 -5.70 -17.63
C LYS A 43 -7.13 -6.24 -16.23
N ALA A 44 -8.00 -5.95 -15.27
CA ALA A 44 -7.89 -6.45 -13.91
C ALA A 44 -7.99 -7.98 -13.86
N ALA A 45 -8.87 -8.58 -14.66
CA ALA A 45 -9.04 -10.02 -14.70
C ALA A 45 -7.78 -10.74 -15.19
N LEU A 46 -7.12 -10.18 -16.19
CA LEU A 46 -5.85 -10.70 -16.71
C LEU A 46 -4.72 -10.61 -15.67
N ILE A 47 -4.59 -9.48 -14.99
CA ILE A 47 -3.51 -9.26 -14.01
C ILE A 47 -3.74 -10.03 -12.71
N LEU A 48 -4.98 -10.07 -12.23
CA LEU A 48 -5.34 -10.75 -10.97
C LEU A 48 -5.65 -12.24 -11.17
N GLY A 49 -5.69 -12.72 -12.42
CA GLY A 49 -6.04 -14.09 -12.79
C GLY A 49 -7.38 -14.56 -12.25
N THR A 50 -8.39 -13.69 -12.25
CA THR A 50 -9.74 -14.02 -11.82
C THR A 50 -10.78 -13.29 -12.67
N LEU A 51 -11.87 -13.95 -13.03
CA LEU A 51 -12.98 -13.33 -13.77
C LEU A 51 -14.10 -12.81 -12.85
N ASP A 52 -14.03 -13.12 -11.54
CA ASP A 52 -15.06 -12.68 -10.60
C ASP A 52 -14.93 -11.19 -10.29
N SER A 53 -15.80 -10.38 -10.92
CA SER A 53 -15.85 -8.92 -10.74
C SER A 53 -16.00 -8.49 -9.28
N ARG A 54 -16.68 -9.28 -8.43
CA ARG A 54 -16.82 -8.97 -7.00
C ARG A 54 -15.48 -9.11 -6.28
N THR A 55 -14.74 -10.17 -6.58
CA THR A 55 -13.40 -10.42 -6.05
C THR A 55 -12.41 -9.37 -6.55
N ILE A 56 -12.41 -9.04 -7.85
CA ILE A 56 -11.59 -7.97 -8.43
C ILE A 56 -11.82 -6.65 -7.69
N ARG A 57 -13.09 -6.20 -7.64
CA ARG A 57 -13.47 -4.93 -7.00
C ARG A 57 -13.03 -4.89 -5.54
N LYS A 58 -13.24 -5.98 -4.80
CA LYS A 58 -12.87 -6.06 -3.39
C LYS A 58 -11.36 -5.85 -3.18
N HIS A 59 -10.52 -6.51 -3.98
CA HIS A 59 -9.07 -6.47 -3.79
C HIS A 59 -8.46 -5.16 -4.27
N ILE A 60 -8.93 -4.60 -5.40
CA ILE A 60 -8.49 -3.29 -5.86
C ILE A 60 -8.88 -2.20 -4.84
N ASN A 61 -10.14 -2.21 -4.37
CA ASN A 61 -10.58 -1.25 -3.35
C ASN A 61 -9.80 -1.40 -2.04
N LEU A 62 -9.43 -2.62 -1.66
CA LEU A 62 -8.56 -2.84 -0.50
C LEU A 62 -7.17 -2.24 -0.75
N GLY A 63 -6.59 -2.43 -1.93
CA GLY A 63 -5.32 -1.81 -2.32
C GLY A 63 -5.37 -0.28 -2.24
N LEU A 64 -6.38 0.33 -2.86
CA LEU A 64 -6.60 1.78 -2.82
C LEU A 64 -6.81 2.30 -1.39
N HIS A 65 -7.53 1.56 -0.54
CA HIS A 65 -7.68 1.91 0.87
C HIS A 65 -6.34 1.88 1.61
N MET A 66 -5.48 0.90 1.33
CA MET A 66 -4.15 0.83 1.92
C MET A 66 -3.25 1.98 1.43
N ILE A 67 -3.37 2.41 0.17
CA ILE A 67 -2.68 3.60 -0.36
C ILE A 67 -3.10 4.84 0.42
N LYS A 68 -4.41 5.10 0.55
CA LYS A 68 -4.93 6.25 1.31
C LYS A 68 -4.43 6.29 2.74
N GLU A 69 -4.42 5.15 3.42
CA GLU A 69 -3.86 5.08 4.77
C GLU A 69 -2.36 5.37 4.76
N THR A 70 -1.64 4.88 3.75
CA THR A 70 -0.21 5.15 3.61
C THR A 70 0.08 6.61 3.42
N ASP A 71 -0.63 7.25 2.50
CA ASP A 71 -0.57 8.70 2.28
C ASP A 71 -0.78 9.46 3.58
N LEU A 72 -1.85 9.13 4.32
CA LEU A 72 -2.16 9.79 5.58
C LEU A 72 -1.02 9.64 6.59
N ARG A 73 -0.47 8.43 6.77
CA ARG A 73 0.62 8.18 7.73
C ARG A 73 1.92 8.85 7.34
N LEU A 74 2.24 8.85 6.05
CA LEU A 74 3.45 9.50 5.57
C LEU A 74 3.32 11.03 5.63
N SER A 75 2.16 11.60 5.33
CA SER A 75 1.89 13.03 5.53
C SER A 75 1.93 13.42 7.01
N GLU A 76 1.35 12.61 7.90
CA GLU A 76 1.51 12.78 9.36
C GLU A 76 2.99 12.78 9.74
N PHE A 77 3.78 11.85 9.20
CA PHE A 77 5.22 11.78 9.44
C PHE A 77 5.96 13.02 8.94
N LEU A 78 5.76 13.45 7.70
CA LEU A 78 6.37 14.67 7.13
C LEU A 78 6.06 15.90 7.97
N SER A 79 4.83 16.01 8.49
CA SER A 79 4.41 17.12 9.35
C SER A 79 5.20 17.22 10.66
N THR A 80 5.88 16.15 11.09
CA THR A 80 6.76 16.20 12.28
C THR A 80 8.13 16.80 12.01
N PHE A 81 8.51 16.97 10.74
CA PHE A 81 9.80 17.50 10.29
C PHE A 81 9.66 18.81 9.52
N THR A 82 8.91 19.77 10.05
CA THR A 82 8.58 21.03 9.35
C THR A 82 9.79 21.88 8.93
N GLY A 83 10.98 21.64 9.49
CA GLY A 83 12.22 22.33 9.08
C GLY A 83 12.93 21.69 7.88
N TYR A 84 12.56 20.46 7.52
CA TYR A 84 13.23 19.68 6.48
C TYR A 84 12.26 19.13 5.43
N ALA A 85 10.96 19.19 5.67
CA ALA A 85 9.95 18.57 4.82
C ALA A 85 8.68 19.42 4.75
N GLU A 86 8.02 19.37 3.60
CA GLU A 86 6.68 19.90 3.40
C GLU A 86 5.70 18.76 3.18
N VAL A 87 4.42 18.97 3.50
CA VAL A 87 3.38 17.98 3.16
C VAL A 87 2.83 18.35 1.79
N PRO A 88 3.00 17.51 0.75
CA PRO A 88 2.49 17.81 -0.58
C PRO A 88 0.96 17.97 -0.57
N GLU A 89 0.45 18.92 -1.36
CA GLU A 89 -0.99 19.09 -1.55
C GLU A 89 -1.54 18.09 -2.58
N MET A 90 -2.65 17.44 -2.25
CA MET A 90 -3.37 16.58 -3.19
C MET A 90 -4.25 17.44 -4.10
N LYS A 91 -4.00 17.39 -5.41
CA LYS A 91 -4.77 18.15 -6.40
C LYS A 91 -6.12 17.48 -6.68
N ALA A 92 -7.13 18.29 -7.02
CA ALA A 92 -8.43 17.76 -7.42
C ALA A 92 -8.31 16.88 -8.67
N GLY A 93 -8.88 15.67 -8.61
CA GLY A 93 -8.83 14.70 -9.72
C GLY A 93 -7.52 13.91 -9.82
N GLN A 94 -6.59 14.06 -8.88
CA GLN A 94 -5.38 13.25 -8.81
C GLN A 94 -5.68 11.88 -8.16
N SER A 95 -5.22 10.79 -8.75
CA SER A 95 -5.28 9.47 -8.11
C SER A 95 -4.46 9.40 -6.83
N GLU A 96 -4.91 8.56 -5.91
CA GLU A 96 -4.23 8.29 -4.65
C GLU A 96 -2.81 7.74 -4.86
N TYR A 97 -2.62 6.88 -5.87
CA TYR A 97 -1.28 6.39 -6.19
C TYR A 97 -0.34 7.51 -6.64
N THR A 98 -0.84 8.45 -7.45
CA THR A 98 -0.04 9.59 -7.90
C THR A 98 0.31 10.50 -6.72
N TYR A 99 -0.61 10.67 -5.77
CA TYR A 99 -0.33 11.41 -4.54
C TYR A 99 0.73 10.72 -3.68
N LEU A 100 0.65 9.40 -3.50
CA LEU A 100 1.66 8.62 -2.76
C LEU A 100 3.07 8.82 -3.31
N ASN A 101 3.22 8.85 -4.64
CA ASN A 101 4.53 9.11 -5.26
C ASN A 101 5.08 10.48 -4.89
N LEU A 102 4.25 11.52 -4.82
CA LEU A 102 4.69 12.85 -4.38
C LEU A 102 5.15 12.84 -2.93
N VAL A 103 4.39 12.17 -2.05
CA VAL A 103 4.71 12.05 -0.63
C VAL A 103 6.02 11.29 -0.42
N VAL A 104 6.23 10.18 -1.13
CA VAL A 104 7.47 9.40 -1.07
C VAL A 104 8.66 10.20 -1.60
N ASN A 105 8.50 10.90 -2.72
CA ASN A 105 9.56 11.76 -3.25
C ASN A 105 9.95 12.87 -2.25
N GLU A 106 8.98 13.42 -1.53
CA GLU A 106 9.25 14.45 -0.54
C GLU A 106 9.96 13.91 0.71
N ILE A 107 9.71 12.65 1.09
CA ILE A 107 10.51 11.97 2.12
C ILE A 107 11.97 11.87 1.69
N GLU A 108 12.23 11.50 0.43
CA GLU A 108 13.60 11.40 -0.11
C GLU A 108 14.26 12.78 -0.17
N ASN A 109 13.54 13.83 -0.61
CA ASN A 109 14.06 15.20 -0.58
C ASN A 109 14.38 15.66 0.86
N ALA A 110 13.51 15.34 1.82
CA ALA A 110 13.73 15.67 3.22
C ALA A 110 14.98 14.99 3.78
N LYS A 111 15.18 13.72 3.42
CA LYS A 111 16.37 12.95 3.76
C LYS A 111 17.65 13.58 3.23
N GLU A 112 17.66 13.98 1.95
CA GLU A 112 18.79 14.70 1.36
C GLU A 112 19.07 16.02 2.09
N ARG A 113 18.03 16.79 2.43
CA ARG A 113 18.16 18.04 3.21
C ARG A 113 18.68 17.81 4.63
N MET A 114 18.44 16.64 5.21
CA MET A 114 18.99 16.22 6.51
C MET A 114 20.45 15.74 6.42
N GLY A 115 21.03 15.67 5.22
CA GLY A 115 22.43 15.28 5.00
C GLY A 115 22.65 13.77 4.87
N GLU A 116 21.58 12.98 4.80
CA GLU A 116 21.69 11.54 4.57
C GLU A 116 21.80 11.25 3.06
N THR A 117 22.99 10.90 2.60
CA THR A 117 23.27 10.54 1.21
C THR A 117 23.79 9.11 1.12
N GLY A 118 23.41 8.37 0.08
CA GLY A 118 23.95 7.03 -0.23
C GLY A 118 23.07 5.82 0.10
N TYR A 119 21.84 6.04 0.58
CA TYR A 119 20.88 4.97 0.82
C TYR A 119 20.00 4.69 -0.41
N GLU A 120 19.55 3.44 -0.56
CA GLU A 120 18.65 3.04 -1.65
C GLU A 120 17.28 3.72 -1.47
N THR A 121 16.77 4.31 -2.56
CA THR A 121 15.42 4.89 -2.61
C THR A 121 14.37 3.83 -2.32
N VAL A 122 13.47 4.10 -1.36
CA VAL A 122 12.46 3.13 -0.97
C VAL A 122 11.23 3.26 -1.89
N PRO A 123 10.85 2.22 -2.67
CA PRO A 123 9.68 2.31 -3.54
C PRO A 123 8.37 2.38 -2.73
N PRO A 124 7.34 3.08 -3.23
CA PRO A 124 6.04 3.26 -2.56
C PRO A 124 5.39 1.97 -2.02
N VAL A 125 5.57 0.85 -2.74
CA VAL A 125 5.06 -0.47 -2.34
C VAL A 125 5.55 -0.90 -0.97
N LYS A 126 6.82 -0.62 -0.64
CA LYS A 126 7.40 -1.04 0.64
C LYS A 126 6.70 -0.32 1.80
N TYR A 127 6.39 0.97 1.67
CA TYR A 127 5.63 1.72 2.68
C TYR A 127 4.21 1.14 2.88
N ILE A 128 3.51 0.83 1.80
CA ILE A 128 2.19 0.20 1.85
C ILE A 128 2.26 -1.16 2.54
N HIS A 129 3.28 -1.96 2.20
CA HIS A 129 3.49 -3.27 2.80
C HIS A 129 3.70 -3.17 4.31
N VAL A 130 4.53 -2.22 4.77
CA VAL A 130 4.77 -1.98 6.19
C VAL A 130 3.46 -1.65 6.92
N ILE A 131 2.64 -0.76 6.37
CA ILE A 131 1.35 -0.40 6.99
C ILE A 131 0.38 -1.58 6.98
N TYR A 132 0.35 -2.34 5.88
CA TYR A 132 -0.46 -3.54 5.78
C TYR A 132 -0.10 -4.55 6.87
N VAL A 133 1.19 -4.86 7.01
CA VAL A 133 1.71 -5.76 8.04
C VAL A 133 1.39 -5.23 9.43
N TYR A 134 1.67 -3.95 9.70
CA TYR A 134 1.38 -3.31 10.98
C TYR A 134 -0.10 -3.44 11.37
N LYS A 135 -1.02 -3.12 10.46
CA LYS A 135 -2.47 -3.19 10.71
C LYS A 135 -2.99 -4.62 10.84
N LYS A 136 -2.36 -5.59 10.18
CA LYS A 136 -2.78 -7.00 10.18
C LYS A 136 -2.05 -7.86 11.21
N CYS A 137 -1.01 -7.35 11.85
CA CYS A 137 -0.34 -8.02 12.94
C CYS A 137 -1.32 -8.34 14.08
N ARG A 138 -1.42 -9.62 14.45
CA ARG A 138 -2.32 -10.11 15.50
C ARG A 138 -1.96 -9.54 16.87
N ASN A 139 -0.67 -9.35 17.11
CA ASN A 139 -0.17 -8.66 18.29
C ASN A 139 0.03 -7.20 17.91
N LYS A 140 -0.72 -6.29 18.54
CA LYS A 140 -0.50 -4.86 18.36
C LYS A 140 0.95 -4.55 18.71
N LEU A 141 1.73 -4.12 17.73
CA LEU A 141 3.06 -3.60 17.98
C LEU A 141 2.89 -2.45 18.98
N LYS A 142 3.58 -2.52 20.13
CA LYS A 142 3.52 -1.48 21.18
C LYS A 142 4.14 -0.15 20.73
N VAL A 143 4.72 -0.13 19.53
CA VAL A 143 5.42 1.00 18.94
C VAL A 143 4.47 1.71 17.96
N SER A 144 4.41 3.03 18.03
CA SER A 144 3.64 3.87 17.10
C SER A 144 4.20 3.72 15.67
N LEU A 145 3.32 3.69 14.66
CA LEU A 145 3.71 3.66 13.23
C LEU A 145 4.76 4.71 12.89
N ASN A 146 4.64 5.93 13.42
CA ASN A 146 5.64 6.99 13.21
C ASN A 146 7.03 6.54 13.67
N ARG A 147 7.15 5.87 14.82
CA ARG A 147 8.42 5.32 15.30
C ARG A 147 8.92 4.18 14.42
N VAL A 148 8.04 3.35 13.85
CA VAL A 148 8.45 2.32 12.88
C VAL A 148 8.99 2.97 11.61
N PHE A 149 8.37 4.05 11.13
CA PHE A 149 8.90 4.83 10.01
C PHE A 149 10.21 5.52 10.35
N HIS A 150 10.33 6.16 11.51
CA HIS A 150 11.61 6.71 11.97
C HIS A 150 12.67 5.59 12.04
N THR A 151 12.36 4.43 12.60
CA THR A 151 13.35 3.35 12.69
C THR A 151 13.72 2.80 11.32
N LEU A 152 12.77 2.63 10.39
CA LEU A 152 13.06 2.14 9.04
C LEU A 152 13.80 3.17 8.17
N LEU A 153 13.51 4.46 8.33
CA LEU A 153 14.14 5.52 7.54
C LEU A 153 15.52 5.91 8.07
N PHE A 154 15.73 5.89 9.39
CA PHE A 154 16.97 6.29 10.05
C PHE A 154 17.90 5.11 10.42
N PHE A 155 17.41 3.86 10.46
CA PHE A 155 18.18 2.68 10.90
C PHE A 155 18.14 1.49 9.92
N ASP A 156 17.97 1.71 8.61
CA ASP A 156 18.30 0.67 7.62
C ASP A 156 19.84 0.53 7.52
N THR A 157 20.43 0.08 8.62
CA THR A 157 21.85 -0.28 8.77
C THR A 157 21.92 -1.76 9.11
N SER A 158 21.98 -2.61 8.09
CA SER A 158 22.66 -3.92 8.13
C SER A 158 22.82 -4.51 6.74
#